data_AF-A0A0K3NE87-F1
#
_entry.id   AF-A0A0K3NE87-F1
#
_cell.length_a   1.000
_cell.length_b   1.000
_cell.length_c   1.000
_cell.angle_alpha   90.00
_cell.angle_beta   90.00
_cell.angle_gamma   90.00
#
_symmetry.space_group_name_H-M   'P 1'
#
loop_
_entity.id
_entity.type
_entity.pdbx_description
1 polymer ?
#
loop_
_entity_poly.entity_id
_entity_poly.type
_entity_poly.pdbx_seq_one_letter_code
_entity_poly.pdbx_strand_id
1 'polypeptide(L)'
;MDIYNSLSDIEVDCICQEVMAIYEHTQRCCNEKKITTIQLGRKLNGRYADTIAELKETAEIRGEDVISFEMDILNSFNDADEYHGRVKLELDIPASDILYCHDFIDSKHVNSWLVEPHEWVVINRSLNGIVTVPVSSIKILY
;
A
#
# COMPACT_ATOMS: atom_id res chain seq x y z
N MET A 1 -17.30 -16.74 -3.26
CA MET A 1 -18.58 -16.02 -3.45
C MET A 1 -18.17 -14.71 -4.08
N ASP A 2 -18.40 -14.56 -5.39
CA ASP A 2 -17.90 -13.38 -6.10
C ASP A 2 -18.78 -12.19 -5.74
N ILE A 3 -18.32 -11.41 -4.75
CA ILE A 3 -18.97 -10.16 -4.31
C ILE A 3 -19.28 -9.28 -5.53
N TYR A 4 -18.35 -9.25 -6.50
CA TYR A 4 -18.54 -8.55 -7.77
C TYR A 4 -19.81 -8.97 -8.52
N ASN A 5 -20.06 -10.28 -8.65
CA ASN A 5 -21.24 -10.81 -9.35
C ASN A 5 -22.56 -10.60 -8.58
N SER A 6 -22.49 -10.11 -7.34
CA SER A 6 -23.67 -9.74 -6.54
C SER A 6 -24.04 -8.25 -6.62
N LEU A 7 -23.20 -7.43 -7.26
CA LEU A 7 -23.43 -6.00 -7.43
C LEU A 7 -24.14 -5.73 -8.76
N SER A 8 -25.09 -4.79 -8.74
CA SER A 8 -25.65 -4.20 -9.94
C SER A 8 -24.67 -3.21 -10.58
N ASP A 9 -24.84 -2.92 -11.87
CA ASP A 9 -24.03 -1.92 -12.58
C ASP A 9 -24.06 -0.54 -11.88
N ILE A 10 -25.21 -0.17 -11.32
CA ILE A 10 -25.37 1.10 -10.56
C ILE A 10 -24.52 1.09 -9.29
N GLU A 11 -24.47 -0.03 -8.57
CA GLU A 11 -23.65 -0.15 -7.35
C GLU A 11 -22.16 -0.10 -7.71
N VAL A 12 -21.76 -0.75 -8.80
CA VAL A 12 -20.37 -0.68 -9.30
C VAL A 12 -20.00 0.76 -9.66
N ASP A 13 -20.85 1.47 -10.41
CA ASP A 13 -20.62 2.87 -10.78
C ASP A 13 -20.49 3.78 -9.56
N CYS A 14 -21.35 3.60 -8.54
CA CYS A 14 -21.28 4.35 -7.29
C CYS A 14 -19.96 4.10 -6.55
N ILE A 15 -19.53 2.84 -6.45
CA ILE A 15 -18.24 2.47 -5.81
C ILE A 15 -17.08 3.11 -6.59
N CYS A 16 -17.09 3.02 -7.91
CA CYS A 16 -16.05 3.65 -8.74
C CYS A 16 -15.99 5.16 -8.54
N GLN A 17 -17.15 5.85 -8.50
CA GLN A 17 -17.21 7.29 -8.25
C GLN A 17 -16.67 7.65 -6.86
N GLU A 18 -17.02 6.88 -5.83
CA GLU A 18 -16.52 7.09 -4.47
C GLU A 18 -15.00 6.92 -4.38
N VAL A 19 -14.47 5.83 -4.94
CA VAL A 19 -13.02 5.56 -4.99
C VAL A 19 -12.28 6.68 -5.73
N MET A 20 -12.82 7.16 -6.85
CA MET A 20 -12.26 8.29 -7.60
C MET A 20 -12.28 9.58 -6.78
N ALA A 21 -13.37 9.88 -6.08
CA ALA A 21 -13.47 11.07 -5.23
C ALA A 21 -12.46 11.05 -4.07
N ILE A 22 -12.25 9.89 -3.45
CA ILE A 22 -11.22 9.68 -2.42
C ILE A 22 -9.83 9.96 -2.99
N TYR A 23 -9.50 9.37 -4.15
CA TYR A 23 -8.22 9.59 -4.81
C TYR A 23 -8.01 11.08 -5.15
N GLU A 24 -8.99 11.73 -5.79
CA GLU A 24 -8.90 13.15 -6.15
C GLU A 24 -8.71 14.06 -4.94
N HIS A 25 -9.38 13.77 -3.83
CA HIS A 25 -9.20 14.48 -2.57
C HIS A 25 -7.77 14.30 -2.03
N THR A 26 -7.27 13.08 -1.97
CA THR A 26 -5.89 12.77 -1.56
C THR A 26 -4.87 13.50 -2.43
N GLN A 27 -5.05 13.49 -3.76
CA GLN A 27 -4.14 14.17 -4.68
C GLN A 27 -4.16 15.69 -4.48
N ARG A 28 -5.33 16.28 -4.18
CA ARG A 28 -5.44 17.70 -3.82
C ARG A 28 -4.63 18.02 -2.56
N CYS A 29 -4.77 17.22 -1.51
CA CYS A 29 -4.03 17.39 -0.26
C CYS A 29 -2.50 17.25 -0.46
N CYS A 30 -2.05 16.26 -1.24
CA CYS A 30 -0.65 16.11 -1.63
C CYS A 30 -0.13 17.36 -2.35
N ASN A 31 -0.88 17.87 -3.33
CA ASN A 31 -0.51 19.05 -4.11
C ASN A 31 -0.42 20.32 -3.26
N GLU A 32 -1.40 20.56 -2.38
CA GLU A 32 -1.40 21.69 -1.44
C GLU A 32 -0.18 21.66 -0.52
N LYS A 33 0.21 20.47 -0.07
CA LYS A 33 1.40 20.24 0.78
C LYS A 33 2.70 20.12 -0.02
N LYS A 34 2.66 20.20 -1.36
CA LYS A 34 3.80 20.02 -2.28
C LYS A 34 4.53 18.69 -2.10
N ILE A 35 3.79 17.63 -1.75
CA ILE A 35 4.32 16.28 -1.60
C ILE A 35 4.35 15.63 -2.98
N THR A 36 5.54 15.21 -3.42
CA THR A 36 5.72 14.49 -4.70
C THR A 36 6.03 13.01 -4.48
N THR A 37 6.65 12.68 -3.34
CA THR A 37 7.08 11.33 -2.96
C THR A 37 6.88 11.18 -1.45
N ILE A 38 6.47 10.00 -1.01
CA ILE A 38 6.31 9.62 0.40
C ILE A 38 7.18 8.39 0.66
N GLN A 39 8.06 8.46 1.66
CA GLN A 39 8.79 7.30 2.14
C GLN A 39 7.85 6.50 3.06
N LEU A 40 7.54 5.26 2.69
CA LEU A 40 6.64 4.39 3.45
C LEU A 40 7.33 3.09 3.87
N GLY A 41 7.12 2.73 5.13
CA GLY A 41 7.55 1.47 5.72
C GLY A 41 6.40 0.47 5.85
N ARG A 42 6.66 -0.81 5.55
CA ARG A 42 5.76 -1.92 5.90
C ARG A 42 6.53 -3.04 6.54
N LYS A 43 6.10 -3.43 7.73
CA LYS A 43 6.63 -4.58 8.47
C LYS A 43 5.74 -5.78 8.23
N LEU A 44 6.33 -6.90 7.82
CA LEU A 44 5.63 -8.15 7.51
C LEU A 44 5.94 -9.24 8.54
N ASN A 45 4.96 -10.12 8.73
CA ASN A 45 5.08 -11.35 9.52
C ASN A 45 4.47 -12.54 8.78
N GLY A 46 4.68 -13.73 9.36
CA GLY A 46 4.09 -14.98 8.89
C GLY A 46 4.43 -15.25 7.42
N ARG A 47 3.45 -15.78 6.70
CA ARG A 47 3.64 -16.22 5.31
C ARG A 47 4.17 -15.13 4.39
N TYR A 48 3.67 -13.90 4.49
CA TYR A 48 4.15 -12.81 3.63
C TYR A 48 5.62 -12.49 3.90
N ALA A 49 6.05 -12.48 5.16
CA ALA A 49 7.45 -12.29 5.48
C ALA A 49 8.33 -13.44 4.99
N ASP A 50 7.85 -14.68 5.10
CA ASP A 50 8.56 -15.87 4.61
C ASP A 50 8.75 -15.82 3.09
N THR A 51 7.70 -15.51 2.35
CA THR A 51 7.74 -15.34 0.90
C THR A 51 8.72 -14.24 0.48
N ILE A 52 8.67 -13.07 1.12
CA ILE A 52 9.56 -11.96 0.76
C ILE A 52 11.01 -12.27 1.12
N ALA A 53 11.27 -12.95 2.24
CA ALA A 53 12.61 -13.36 2.62
C ALA A 53 13.22 -14.36 1.62
N GLU A 54 12.46 -15.37 1.19
CA GLU A 54 12.90 -16.37 0.21
C GLU A 54 13.14 -15.74 -1.18
N LEU A 55 12.26 -14.83 -1.62
CA LEU A 55 12.43 -14.09 -2.86
C LEU A 55 13.69 -13.22 -2.81
N LYS A 56 13.91 -12.51 -1.70
CA LYS A 56 15.11 -11.69 -1.49
C LYS A 56 16.38 -12.53 -1.57
N GLU A 57 16.45 -13.63 -0.81
CA GLU A 57 17.61 -14.52 -0.78
C GLU A 57 17.89 -15.08 -2.18
N THR A 58 16.86 -15.52 -2.89
CA THR A 58 16.98 -16.05 -4.25
C THR A 58 17.51 -14.99 -5.23
N ALA A 59 16.98 -13.76 -5.17
CA ALA A 59 17.43 -12.66 -6.01
C ALA A 59 18.89 -12.30 -5.74
N GLU A 60 19.30 -12.25 -4.46
CA GLU A 60 20.69 -11.99 -4.06
C GLU A 60 21.65 -13.08 -4.57
N ILE A 61 21.27 -14.36 -4.50
CA ILE A 61 22.06 -15.47 -5.05
C ILE A 61 22.21 -15.37 -6.56
N ARG A 62 21.17 -14.90 -7.26
CA ARG A 62 21.14 -14.77 -8.73
C ARG A 62 21.76 -13.46 -9.23
N GLY A 63 22.06 -12.52 -8.34
CA GLY A 63 22.51 -11.18 -8.71
C GLY A 63 21.40 -10.33 -9.36
N GLU A 64 20.16 -10.54 -8.96
CA GLU A 64 19.00 -9.75 -9.39
C GLU A 64 18.80 -8.55 -8.45
N ASP A 65 18.51 -7.37 -9.01
CA ASP A 65 18.34 -6.13 -8.24
C ASP A 65 16.92 -5.91 -7.72
N VAL A 66 15.95 -6.69 -8.21
CA VAL A 66 14.52 -6.52 -7.94
C VAL A 66 13.84 -7.86 -7.69
N ILE A 67 12.78 -7.86 -6.90
CA ILE A 67 11.85 -9.00 -6.78
C ILE A 67 10.45 -8.56 -7.21
N SER A 68 9.66 -9.52 -7.71
CA SER A 68 8.28 -9.28 -8.10
C SER A 68 7.32 -10.23 -7.37
N PHE A 69 6.18 -9.72 -6.93
CA PHE A 69 5.17 -10.47 -6.19
C PHE A 69 3.79 -9.80 -6.27
N GLU A 70 2.75 -10.50 -5.82
CA GLU A 70 1.36 -10.03 -5.80
C GLU A 70 1.17 -8.84 -4.83
N MET A 71 0.46 -7.80 -5.28
CA MET A 71 0.25 -6.55 -4.53
C MET A 71 -0.45 -6.73 -3.18
N ASP A 72 -1.15 -7.83 -2.95
CA ASP A 72 -1.78 -8.12 -1.65
C ASP A 72 -0.79 -8.05 -0.48
N ILE A 73 0.51 -8.23 -0.76
CA ILE A 73 1.58 -8.07 0.22
C ILE A 73 1.87 -6.59 0.55
N LEU A 74 1.58 -5.63 -0.35
CA LEU A 74 2.05 -4.23 -0.33
C LEU A 74 0.93 -3.17 -0.48
N ASN A 75 -0.33 -3.49 -0.18
CA ASN A 75 -1.45 -2.56 -0.38
C ASN A 75 -1.64 -1.50 0.72
N SER A 76 -1.28 -1.80 1.96
CA SER A 76 -1.45 -0.90 3.12
C SER A 76 -0.12 -0.70 3.85
N PHE A 77 0.16 0.49 4.34
CA PHE A 77 1.38 0.82 5.07
C PHE A 77 1.01 1.51 6.39
N ASN A 78 1.73 1.17 7.44
CA ASN A 78 1.71 1.88 8.72
C ASN A 78 3.14 1.80 9.27
N ASP A 79 3.81 2.95 9.35
CA ASP A 79 5.19 3.06 9.86
C ASP A 79 5.26 3.82 11.19
N ALA A 80 4.19 3.78 12.00
CA ALA A 80 4.19 4.36 13.35
C ALA A 80 4.99 3.51 14.38
N ASP A 81 5.84 2.59 13.92
CA ASP A 81 6.52 1.56 14.73
C ASP A 81 5.57 0.64 15.53
N GLU A 82 4.26 0.73 15.28
CA GLU A 82 3.20 0.01 16.02
C GLU A 82 3.17 -1.49 15.75
N TYR A 83 3.71 -1.92 14.61
CA TYR A 83 3.79 -3.34 14.23
C TYR A 83 5.20 -3.89 14.42
N HIS A 84 5.29 -5.08 15.00
CA HIS A 84 6.49 -5.90 14.94
C HIS A 84 6.51 -6.65 13.61
N GLY A 85 7.67 -6.85 12.99
CA GLY A 85 7.80 -7.61 11.75
C GLY A 85 9.20 -8.19 11.61
N ARG A 86 9.32 -9.39 11.02
CA ARG A 86 10.62 -10.01 10.71
C ARG A 86 11.21 -9.55 9.38
N VAL A 87 10.40 -8.91 8.53
CA VAL A 87 10.83 -8.27 7.29
C VAL A 87 10.28 -6.85 7.26
N LYS A 88 11.10 -5.86 6.91
CA LYS A 88 10.68 -4.48 6.65
C LYS A 88 10.93 -4.13 5.19
N LEU A 89 9.92 -3.59 4.52
CA LEU A 89 10.06 -2.90 3.23
C LEU A 89 10.05 -1.39 3.49
N GLU A 90 10.96 -0.66 2.84
CA GLU A 90 11.04 0.80 2.89
C GLU A 90 11.09 1.35 1.46
N LEU A 91 10.00 1.98 1.03
CA LEU A 91 9.79 2.35 -0.37
C LEU A 91 9.54 3.85 -0.51
N ASP A 92 10.15 4.44 -1.53
CA ASP A 92 9.79 5.78 -1.99
C ASP A 92 8.60 5.68 -2.95
N ILE A 93 7.41 6.00 -2.46
CA ILE A 93 6.16 5.88 -3.21
C ILE A 93 5.79 7.24 -3.81
N PRO A 94 5.54 7.34 -5.13
CA PRO A 94 5.03 8.57 -5.73
C PRO A 94 3.69 8.98 -5.09
N ALA A 95 3.50 10.28 -4.85
CA ALA A 95 2.24 10.78 -4.29
C ALA A 95 1.02 10.41 -5.17
N SER A 96 1.24 10.28 -6.48
CA SER A 96 0.23 9.85 -7.44
C SER A 96 -0.26 8.41 -7.26
N ASP A 97 0.44 7.63 -6.45
CA ASP A 97 0.15 6.21 -6.24
C ASP A 97 -0.56 6.02 -4.89
N ILE A 98 -0.83 7.09 -4.13
CA ILE A 98 -1.56 7.04 -2.88
C ILE A 98 -3.06 7.15 -3.14
N LEU A 99 -3.83 6.16 -2.70
CA LEU A 99 -5.30 6.20 -2.71
C LEU A 99 -5.81 7.12 -1.60
N TYR A 100 -5.40 6.84 -0.37
CA TYR A 100 -5.70 7.65 0.80
C TYR A 100 -4.62 7.52 1.87
N CYS A 101 -4.59 8.49 2.77
CA CYS A 101 -3.91 8.35 4.05
C CYS A 101 -4.79 8.87 5.19
N HIS A 102 -4.58 8.32 6.38
CA HIS A 102 -5.27 8.71 7.60
C HIS A 102 -5.33 10.23 7.80
N ASP A 103 -4.21 10.92 7.60
CA ASP A 103 -4.08 12.35 7.90
C ASP A 103 -4.87 13.27 6.97
N PHE A 104 -5.36 12.77 5.83
CA PHE A 104 -6.19 13.54 4.90
C PHE A 104 -7.69 13.28 5.08
N ILE A 105 -8.06 12.32 5.93
CA ILE A 105 -9.44 11.95 6.20
C ILE A 105 -9.90 12.63 7.50
N ASP A 106 -10.93 13.46 7.39
CA ASP A 106 -11.48 14.16 8.55
C ASP A 106 -12.37 13.24 9.39
N SER A 107 -11.75 12.57 10.35
CA SER A 107 -12.46 11.73 11.33
C SER A 107 -13.11 12.53 12.46
N LYS A 108 -12.97 13.88 12.51
CA LYS A 108 -13.49 14.69 13.63
C LYS A 108 -15.01 14.76 13.68
N HIS A 109 -15.67 14.44 12.57
CA HIS A 109 -17.12 14.49 12.42
C HIS A 109 -17.81 13.14 12.61
N VAL A 110 -17.06 12.10 13.02
CA VAL A 110 -17.58 10.76 13.23
C VAL A 110 -17.18 10.20 14.60
N ASN A 111 -17.95 9.23 15.11
CA ASN A 111 -17.76 8.65 16.45
C ASN A 111 -16.72 7.51 16.50
N SER A 112 -16.02 7.25 15.39
CA SER A 112 -15.04 6.17 15.25
C SER A 112 -13.93 6.58 14.29
N TRP A 113 -12.79 5.90 14.35
CA TRP A 113 -11.78 6.00 13.30
C TRP A 113 -12.37 5.51 11.98
N LEU A 114 -12.36 6.35 10.94
CA LEU A 114 -12.80 5.93 9.60
C LEU A 114 -11.79 5.00 8.95
N VAL A 115 -10.51 5.21 9.25
CA VAL A 115 -9.37 4.43 8.79
C VAL A 115 -8.39 4.25 9.94
N GLU A 116 -7.54 3.23 9.87
CA GLU A 116 -6.56 2.98 10.93
C GLU A 116 -5.61 4.18 11.08
N PRO A 117 -5.26 4.58 12.33
CA PRO A 117 -4.27 5.62 12.55
C PRO A 117 -2.98 5.33 11.77
N HIS A 118 -2.42 6.37 11.16
CA HIS A 118 -1.17 6.29 10.40
C HIS A 118 -1.21 5.38 9.15
N GLU A 119 -2.39 4.92 8.74
CA GLU A 119 -2.54 4.11 7.53
C GLU A 119 -2.31 4.94 6.26
N TRP A 120 -1.61 4.31 5.31
CA TRP A 120 -1.48 4.74 3.93
C TRP A 120 -1.87 3.59 3.02
N VAL A 121 -2.78 3.81 2.09
CA VAL A 121 -3.15 2.82 1.08
C VAL A 121 -2.59 3.22 -0.28
N VAL A 122 -1.87 2.29 -0.90
CA VAL A 122 -1.15 2.49 -2.16
C VAL A 122 -1.85 1.72 -3.27
N ILE A 123 -2.02 2.38 -4.41
CA ILE A 123 -2.60 1.83 -5.63
C ILE A 123 -1.51 1.07 -6.38
N ASN A 124 -1.81 -0.17 -6.79
CA ASN A 124 -1.02 -0.83 -7.81
C ASN A 124 -1.51 -0.43 -9.21
N ARG A 125 -0.61 0.17 -9.98
CA ARG A 125 -0.87 0.56 -11.37
C ARG A 125 -0.69 -0.58 -12.37
N SER A 126 -0.14 -1.71 -11.93
CA SER A 126 0.05 -2.88 -12.76
C SER A 126 -1.26 -3.65 -12.93
N LEU A 127 -1.67 -3.82 -14.20
CA LEU A 127 -2.91 -4.52 -14.57
C LEU A 127 -2.90 -6.02 -14.21
N ASN A 128 -1.72 -6.60 -14.00
CA ASN A 128 -1.58 -8.01 -13.65
C ASN A 128 -1.51 -8.25 -12.13
N GLY A 129 -1.67 -7.21 -11.30
CA GLY A 129 -1.60 -7.35 -9.84
C GLY A 129 -0.19 -7.51 -9.27
N ILE A 130 0.84 -7.63 -10.11
CA ILE A 130 2.24 -7.79 -9.69
C ILE A 130 2.90 -6.45 -9.47
N VAL A 131 3.62 -6.31 -8.36
CA VAL A 131 4.51 -5.20 -8.07
C VAL A 131 5.96 -5.64 -8.09
N THR A 132 6.84 -4.73 -8.46
CA THR A 132 8.29 -4.94 -8.48
C THR A 132 8.93 -3.96 -7.52
N VAL A 133 9.79 -4.46 -6.63
CA VAL A 133 10.52 -3.63 -5.65
C VAL A 133 12.01 -3.96 -5.67
N PRO A 134 12.87 -2.98 -5.35
CA PRO A 134 14.31 -3.21 -5.20
C PRO A 134 14.61 -4.23 -4.09
N VAL A 135 15.59 -5.10 -4.30
CA VAL A 135 16.11 -5.98 -3.25
C VAL A 135 16.69 -5.17 -2.08
N SER A 136 17.25 -4.00 -2.37
CA SER A 136 17.83 -3.06 -1.41
C SER A 136 16.81 -2.39 -0.49
N SER A 137 15.54 -2.32 -0.87
CA SER A 137 14.47 -1.77 -0.02
C SER A 137 13.96 -2.76 1.02
N ILE A 138 14.47 -3.99 1.04
CA ILE A 138 14.01 -5.07 1.92
C ILE A 138 15.05 -5.37 2.98
N LYS A 139 14.65 -5.26 4.24
CA LYS A 139 15.48 -5.55 5.43
C LYS A 139 14.92 -6.77 6.16
N ILE A 140 15.77 -7.78 6.38
CA ILE A 140 15.46 -8.89 7.29
C ILE A 140 15.83 -8.44 8.71
N LEU A 141 14.87 -8.55 9.62
CA LEU A 141 15.01 -8.16 11.02
C LEU A 141 15.18 -9.44 11.85
N TYR A 142 16.32 -9.55 12.54
CA TYR A 142 16.69 -10.69 13.40
C TYR A 142 16.46 -10.37 14.88
#